data_AF-A0A1I0C5X1-F1
#
_entry.id   AF-A0A1I0C5X1-F1
#
_cell.length_a   1.000
_cell.length_b   1.000
_cell.length_c   1.000
_cell.angle_alpha   90.00
_cell.angle_beta   90.00
_cell.angle_gamma   90.00
#
_symmetry.space_group_name_H-M   'P 1'
#
loop_
_entity.id
_entity.type
_entity.pdbx_description
1 polymer ?
#
loop_
_entity_poly.entity_id
_entity_poly.type
_entity_poly.pdbx_seq_one_letter_code
_entity_poly.pdbx_strand_id
1 'polypeptide(L)'
;MKNIHIKKNYIIIPIVICIILILIASMLYMGIIHFNIPSREEYPVVGVDVSKYQGAIDWNQLIEQDISFAYIKATEGSSHVDEYYDANFNNALKTGIRVGTYHFFSFESSGKKQAENYCKNVSITEGMLPPVIDVEYYGDKKGVDDIDVDAVRKNLREMVDILEEEYGLKPVLYVTKNSYDTIVNGYFDDCDLWYRSVYSKVPKDVNWTFWQYSNRTVLNGYEGEERYIDVNVFNGTREEFEELGSGTNVHDLNGSSEETKEIESLWSKESASESKVKLESKLVDGEIELIIPQYNGSSDQRVEYLIDGEKNCDFNFIFPEQITEIETCDYNFDGNVDIVFVGYNHGKKDFWLYRGCVREYEEDTCYFVNDDDIESYVEKELSDDYSAEDIINALTNGLVNGEISSYSDAYKAIVAFNQIENESLDLKYSLVYIDEDDIPELLVDDTGYWISVYSFSNSTVTEPMEYCGYGLGGCVNYEYVPYKNSLRYFGHDMETYGYTLMKIENNKLVTIYSEDCYYEEETVNYNNYTDEQLSPEELKNRVEEYNSCAFEELYGEYTEEEIIEQLQ
;
A
#
# COMPACT_ATOMS: atom_id res chain seq x y z
N MET A 1 -6.34 -86.12 -28.66
CA MET A 1 -6.62 -85.01 -27.72
C MET A 1 -5.31 -84.66 -27.03
N LYS A 2 -4.68 -83.53 -27.37
CA LYS A 2 -3.46 -83.07 -26.69
C LYS A 2 -3.88 -82.38 -25.40
N ASN A 3 -3.61 -83.00 -24.26
CA ASN A 3 -3.76 -82.39 -22.93
C ASN A 3 -2.72 -81.26 -22.80
N ILE A 4 -3.19 -80.03 -22.84
CA ILE A 4 -2.38 -78.86 -22.49
C ILE A 4 -2.27 -78.83 -20.97
N HIS A 5 -1.15 -79.32 -20.44
CA HIS A 5 -0.75 -79.04 -19.07
C HIS A 5 -0.30 -77.57 -19.00
N ILE A 6 -1.26 -76.67 -18.73
CA ILE A 6 -0.94 -75.31 -18.29
C ILE A 6 -0.25 -75.46 -16.93
N LYS A 7 1.06 -75.24 -16.88
CA LYS A 7 1.81 -75.27 -15.61
C LYS A 7 1.16 -74.24 -14.67
N LYS A 8 0.80 -74.64 -13.44
CA LYS A 8 0.20 -73.79 -12.39
C LYS A 8 0.88 -72.41 -12.26
N ASN A 9 2.19 -72.34 -12.52
CA ASN A 9 2.99 -71.12 -12.47
C ASN A 9 2.54 -70.03 -13.47
N TYR A 10 1.92 -70.38 -14.60
CA TYR A 10 1.44 -69.38 -15.58
C TYR A 10 0.15 -68.67 -15.14
N ILE A 11 -0.60 -69.23 -14.18
CA ILE A 11 -1.81 -68.62 -13.63
C ILE A 11 -1.51 -67.85 -12.34
N ILE A 12 -0.54 -68.31 -11.55
CA ILE A 12 -0.15 -67.68 -10.29
C ILE A 12 0.49 -66.31 -10.51
N ILE A 13 1.36 -66.15 -11.52
CA ILE A 13 2.06 -64.88 -11.78
C ILE A 13 1.07 -63.73 -12.10
N PRO A 14 0.11 -63.86 -13.03
CA PRO A 14 -0.89 -62.83 -13.29
C PRO A 14 -1.74 -62.48 -12.05
N ILE A 15 -2.13 -63.47 -11.25
CA ILE A 15 -2.93 -63.25 -10.03
C ILE A 15 -2.14 -62.43 -9.01
N VAL A 16 -0.86 -62.75 -8.80
CA VAL A 16 0.02 -61.99 -7.90
C VAL A 16 0.20 -60.56 -8.39
N ILE A 17 0.40 -60.35 -9.70
CA ILE A 17 0.47 -59.01 -10.30
C ILE A 17 -0.84 -58.25 -10.08
N CYS A 18 -1.99 -58.87 -10.32
CA CYS A 18 -3.29 -58.23 -10.06
C CYS A 18 -3.46 -57.85 -8.59
N ILE A 19 -3.08 -58.70 -7.64
CA ILE A 19 -3.15 -58.39 -6.21
C ILE A 19 -2.24 -57.21 -5.86
N ILE A 20 -1.02 -57.17 -6.39
CA ILE A 20 -0.09 -56.05 -6.18
C ILE A 20 -0.68 -54.75 -6.77
N LEU A 21 -1.25 -54.80 -7.97
CA LEU A 21 -1.89 -53.63 -8.59
C LEU A 21 -3.10 -53.14 -7.77
N ILE A 22 -3.92 -54.05 -7.24
CA ILE A 22 -5.04 -53.70 -6.35
C ILE A 22 -4.53 -53.07 -5.05
N LEU A 23 -3.43 -53.60 -4.49
CA LEU A 23 -2.85 -53.07 -3.26
C LEU A 23 -2.25 -51.69 -3.48
N ILE A 24 -1.53 -51.47 -4.59
CA ILE A 24 -1.02 -50.15 -4.98
C ILE A 24 -2.18 -49.18 -5.23
N ALA A 25 -3.22 -49.59 -5.97
CA ALA A 25 -4.41 -48.77 -6.20
C ALA A 25 -5.13 -48.42 -4.89
N SER A 26 -5.21 -49.36 -3.94
CA SER A 26 -5.76 -49.12 -2.60
C SER A 26 -4.90 -48.15 -1.80
N MET A 27 -3.56 -48.25 -1.87
CA MET A 27 -2.65 -47.35 -1.19
C MET A 27 -2.70 -45.93 -1.78
N LEU A 28 -2.82 -45.81 -3.10
CA LEU A 28 -3.10 -44.53 -3.78
C LEU A 28 -4.43 -43.94 -3.32
N TYR A 29 -5.50 -44.73 -3.33
CA TYR A 29 -6.85 -44.28 -2.95
C TYR A 29 -6.91 -43.80 -1.49
N MET A 30 -6.17 -44.45 -0.60
CA MET A 30 -6.10 -44.11 0.83
C MET A 30 -5.08 -43.00 1.13
N GLY A 31 -4.43 -42.41 0.12
CA GLY A 31 -3.44 -41.34 0.30
C GLY A 31 -2.09 -41.79 0.89
N ILE A 32 -1.82 -43.10 0.95
CA ILE A 32 -0.57 -43.64 1.52
C ILE A 32 0.61 -43.46 0.56
N ILE A 33 0.35 -43.53 -0.74
CA ILE A 33 1.34 -43.28 -1.80
C ILE A 33 0.78 -42.20 -2.70
N HIS A 34 1.58 -41.18 -2.99
CA HIS A 34 1.29 -40.16 -3.99
C HIS A 34 2.50 -40.04 -4.93
N PHE A 35 2.27 -40.09 -6.24
CA PHE A 35 3.36 -40.03 -7.24
C PHE A 35 3.65 -38.61 -7.73
N ASN A 36 2.79 -37.67 -7.37
CA ASN A 36 2.78 -36.28 -7.82
C ASN A 36 2.99 -35.32 -6.65
N ILE A 37 3.64 -35.73 -5.56
CA ILE A 37 4.02 -34.80 -4.49
C ILE A 37 5.09 -33.85 -5.04
N PRO A 38 4.85 -32.53 -5.06
CA PRO A 38 5.87 -31.54 -5.39
C PRO A 38 7.04 -31.60 -4.41
N SER A 39 8.27 -31.38 -4.90
CA SER A 39 9.42 -31.23 -4.00
C SER A 39 9.28 -29.92 -3.23
N ARG A 40 9.55 -29.92 -1.92
CA ARG A 40 9.62 -28.68 -1.13
C ARG A 40 10.79 -27.77 -1.53
N GLU A 41 11.80 -28.30 -2.23
CA GLU A 41 12.86 -27.48 -2.83
C GLU A 41 12.38 -26.74 -4.08
N GLU A 42 11.46 -27.34 -4.85
CA GLU A 42 10.90 -26.76 -6.07
C GLU A 42 9.71 -25.84 -5.76
N TYR A 43 8.93 -26.18 -4.73
CA TYR A 43 7.73 -25.47 -4.29
C TYR A 43 7.74 -25.34 -2.76
N PRO A 44 8.41 -24.31 -2.21
CA PRO A 44 8.63 -24.14 -0.77
C PRO A 44 7.37 -23.71 0.00
N VAL A 45 6.37 -23.19 -0.70
CA VAL A 45 5.13 -22.69 -0.12
C VAL A 45 4.01 -23.71 -0.30
N VAL A 46 3.58 -24.29 0.82
CA VAL A 46 2.53 -25.31 0.89
C VAL A 46 1.35 -24.74 1.65
N GLY A 47 0.13 -24.98 1.16
CA GLY A 47 -1.09 -24.53 1.81
C GLY A 47 -2.19 -25.58 1.80
N VAL A 48 -3.30 -25.26 2.44
CA VAL A 48 -4.51 -26.10 2.44
C VAL A 48 -5.71 -25.33 1.93
N ASP A 49 -6.72 -26.06 1.49
CA ASP A 49 -8.04 -25.49 1.31
C ASP A 49 -9.10 -26.27 2.09
N VAL A 50 -10.02 -25.53 2.72
CA VAL A 50 -10.94 -26.08 3.71
C VAL A 50 -12.33 -25.49 3.57
N SER A 51 -13.31 -26.28 4.01
CA SER A 51 -14.72 -25.90 4.12
C SER A 51 -15.28 -26.43 5.44
N LYS A 52 -16.59 -26.34 5.65
CA LYS A 52 -17.27 -26.99 6.78
C LYS A 52 -16.96 -28.48 6.94
N TYR A 53 -16.58 -29.18 5.87
CA TYR A 53 -16.34 -30.61 5.94
C TYR A 53 -15.09 -30.96 6.76
N GLN A 54 -14.12 -30.05 6.86
CA GLN A 54 -12.94 -30.21 7.73
C GLN A 54 -13.26 -29.85 9.20
N GLY A 55 -14.41 -29.25 9.47
CA GLY A 55 -14.90 -28.97 10.82
C GLY A 55 -14.04 -27.97 11.59
N ALA A 56 -13.83 -28.23 12.88
CA ALA A 56 -13.02 -27.35 13.73
C ALA A 56 -11.52 -27.57 13.47
N ILE A 57 -10.78 -26.47 13.28
CA ILE A 57 -9.37 -26.50 12.91
C ILE A 57 -8.52 -25.80 13.98
N ASP A 58 -7.44 -26.47 14.39
CA ASP A 58 -6.32 -25.91 15.14
C ASP A 58 -5.25 -25.44 14.15
N TRP A 59 -5.30 -24.16 13.81
CA TRP A 59 -4.43 -23.54 12.82
C TRP A 59 -2.95 -23.56 13.21
N ASN A 60 -2.63 -23.50 14.51
CA ASN A 60 -1.24 -23.59 14.96
C ASN A 60 -0.67 -24.99 14.67
N GLN A 61 -1.46 -26.06 14.88
CA GLN A 61 -1.03 -27.40 14.50
C GLN A 61 -0.83 -27.56 12.99
N LEU A 62 -1.60 -26.86 12.15
CA LEU A 62 -1.36 -26.85 10.72
C LEU A 62 -0.05 -26.13 10.36
N ILE A 63 0.23 -24.97 10.98
CA ILE A 63 1.49 -24.24 10.77
C ILE A 63 2.70 -25.08 11.18
N GLU A 64 2.62 -25.80 12.31
CA GLU A 64 3.68 -26.73 12.76
C GLU A 64 3.95 -27.88 11.76
N GLN A 65 3.05 -28.10 10.80
CA GLN A 65 3.20 -29.07 9.71
C GLN A 65 3.64 -28.41 8.40
N ASP A 66 4.26 -27.23 8.49
CA ASP A 66 4.76 -26.40 7.38
C ASP A 66 3.66 -25.96 6.41
N ILE A 67 2.46 -25.69 6.92
CA ILE A 67 1.38 -25.06 6.17
C ILE A 67 1.54 -23.54 6.30
N SER A 68 1.76 -22.88 5.16
CA SER A 68 2.04 -21.44 5.06
C SER A 68 0.81 -20.62 4.71
N PHE A 69 -0.21 -21.25 4.12
CA PHE A 69 -1.43 -20.54 3.73
C PHE A 69 -2.68 -21.42 3.76
N ALA A 70 -3.85 -20.77 3.79
CA ALA A 70 -5.13 -21.43 3.73
C ALA A 70 -6.15 -20.67 2.87
N TYR A 71 -6.83 -21.38 1.96
CA TYR A 71 -8.07 -20.89 1.33
C TYR A 71 -9.29 -21.48 2.05
N ILE A 72 -10.20 -20.61 2.49
CA ILE A 72 -11.36 -21.00 3.29
C ILE A 72 -12.63 -20.75 2.49
N LYS A 73 -13.51 -21.75 2.39
CA LYS A 73 -14.81 -21.58 1.71
C LYS A 73 -15.61 -20.51 2.44
N ALA A 74 -16.00 -19.46 1.71
CA ALA A 74 -16.86 -18.42 2.25
C ALA A 74 -18.31 -18.62 1.82
N THR A 75 -18.55 -18.71 0.51
CA THR A 75 -19.89 -18.68 -0.06
C THR A 75 -20.06 -19.62 -1.25
N GLU A 76 -21.31 -19.92 -1.60
CA GLU A 76 -21.67 -20.73 -2.77
C GLU A 76 -22.94 -20.20 -3.42
N GLY A 77 -22.87 -19.98 -4.73
CA GLY A 77 -23.97 -19.40 -5.50
C GLY A 77 -24.48 -18.08 -4.91
N SER A 78 -25.73 -17.73 -5.21
CA SER A 78 -26.27 -16.41 -4.82
C SER A 78 -26.71 -16.26 -3.37
N SER A 79 -26.55 -17.26 -2.49
CA SER A 79 -27.10 -17.14 -1.12
C SER A 79 -26.52 -18.05 -0.05
N HIS A 80 -25.77 -19.11 -0.41
CA HIS A 80 -25.21 -19.99 0.60
C HIS A 80 -23.93 -19.39 1.17
N VAL A 81 -23.75 -19.54 2.48
CA VAL A 81 -22.57 -19.17 3.24
C VAL A 81 -22.13 -20.45 3.95
N ASP A 82 -20.85 -20.78 3.89
CA ASP A 82 -20.31 -21.96 4.57
C ASP A 82 -20.44 -21.79 6.09
N GLU A 83 -21.00 -22.79 6.76
CA GLU A 83 -21.35 -22.72 8.18
C GLU A 83 -20.13 -22.60 9.11
N TYR A 84 -18.92 -22.91 8.63
CA TYR A 84 -17.67 -22.77 9.37
C TYR A 84 -16.82 -21.57 8.91
N TYR A 85 -17.24 -20.82 7.89
CA TYR A 85 -16.48 -19.70 7.33
C TYR A 85 -15.98 -18.74 8.42
N ASP A 86 -16.90 -18.14 9.19
CA ASP A 86 -16.55 -17.15 10.22
C ASP A 86 -15.58 -17.73 11.26
N ALA A 87 -15.80 -18.97 11.69
CA ALA A 87 -14.96 -19.60 12.70
C ALA A 87 -13.56 -19.93 12.16
N ASN A 88 -13.48 -20.44 10.94
CA ASN A 88 -12.22 -20.81 10.30
C ASN A 88 -11.41 -19.55 9.98
N PHE A 89 -12.02 -18.56 9.35
CA PHE A 89 -11.37 -17.31 8.95
C PHE A 89 -10.82 -16.54 10.16
N ASN A 90 -11.66 -16.27 11.17
CA ASN A 90 -11.24 -15.51 12.36
C ASN A 90 -10.20 -16.23 13.22
N ASN A 91 -10.19 -17.57 13.23
CA ASN A 91 -9.19 -18.31 14.00
C ASN A 91 -7.87 -18.47 13.23
N ALA A 92 -7.91 -18.52 11.89
CA ALA A 92 -6.71 -18.54 11.07
C ALA A 92 -5.94 -17.22 11.20
N LEU A 93 -6.64 -16.07 11.07
CA LEU A 93 -6.02 -14.74 11.18
C LEU A 93 -5.25 -14.51 12.48
N LYS A 94 -5.63 -15.17 13.59
CA LYS A 94 -4.93 -15.06 14.89
C LYS A 94 -3.57 -15.74 14.94
N THR A 95 -3.21 -16.53 13.93
CA THR A 95 -1.99 -17.36 13.92
C THR A 95 -0.90 -16.84 12.99
N GLY A 96 -1.17 -15.78 12.22
CA GLY A 96 -0.25 -15.25 11.21
C GLY A 96 -0.14 -16.08 9.93
N ILE A 97 -0.89 -17.18 9.81
CA ILE A 97 -1.02 -17.89 8.52
C ILE A 97 -1.69 -16.96 7.51
N ARG A 98 -1.22 -16.96 6.26
CA ARG A 98 -1.87 -16.19 5.19
C ARG A 98 -3.19 -16.85 4.80
N VAL A 99 -4.26 -16.05 4.76
CA VAL A 99 -5.62 -16.53 4.55
C VAL A 99 -6.20 -15.91 3.29
N GLY A 100 -6.80 -16.74 2.46
CA GLY A 100 -7.69 -16.32 1.38
C GLY A 100 -9.05 -16.97 1.53
N THR A 101 -10.02 -16.54 0.72
CA THR A 101 -11.34 -17.14 0.72
C THR A 101 -11.79 -17.49 -0.68
N TYR A 102 -12.64 -18.49 -0.80
CA TYR A 102 -13.16 -18.91 -2.10
C TYR A 102 -14.68 -18.94 -2.16
N HIS A 103 -15.20 -18.65 -3.35
CA HIS A 103 -16.60 -18.77 -3.73
C HIS A 103 -16.80 -20.00 -4.61
N PHE A 104 -17.72 -20.88 -4.24
CA PHE A 104 -18.11 -21.99 -5.12
C PHE A 104 -19.12 -21.51 -6.17
N PHE A 105 -18.68 -21.45 -7.43
CA PHE A 105 -19.44 -20.84 -8.52
C PHE A 105 -20.60 -21.70 -9.00
N SER A 106 -21.78 -21.11 -9.06
CA SER A 106 -22.98 -21.74 -9.60
C SER A 106 -23.19 -21.38 -11.07
N PHE A 107 -23.25 -22.40 -11.93
CA PHE A 107 -23.64 -22.27 -13.34
C PHE A 107 -25.11 -21.85 -13.59
N GLU A 108 -25.93 -21.75 -12.54
CA GLU A 108 -27.37 -21.42 -12.66
C GLU A 108 -27.72 -19.98 -12.28
N SER A 109 -26.84 -19.27 -11.58
CA SER A 109 -27.10 -17.92 -11.09
C SER A 109 -26.26 -16.87 -11.80
N SER A 110 -26.78 -15.64 -11.86
CA SER A 110 -26.06 -14.48 -12.38
C SER A 110 -24.77 -14.21 -11.61
N GLY A 111 -23.72 -13.79 -12.30
CA GLY A 111 -22.43 -13.41 -11.69
C GLY A 111 -22.60 -12.35 -10.61
N LYS A 112 -23.37 -11.29 -10.92
CA LYS A 112 -23.65 -10.19 -9.99
C LYS A 112 -24.19 -10.64 -8.63
N LYS A 113 -25.19 -11.53 -8.61
CA LYS A 113 -25.76 -12.03 -7.34
C LYS A 113 -24.81 -12.91 -6.55
N GLN A 114 -23.89 -13.58 -7.24
CA GLN A 114 -22.86 -14.40 -6.60
C GLN A 114 -21.79 -13.49 -5.98
N ALA A 115 -21.35 -12.46 -6.70
CA ALA A 115 -20.49 -11.41 -6.18
C ALA A 115 -21.13 -10.69 -4.97
N GLU A 116 -22.38 -10.26 -5.06
CA GLU A 116 -23.14 -9.67 -3.95
C GLU A 116 -23.18 -10.58 -2.71
N ASN A 117 -23.34 -11.90 -2.90
CA ASN A 117 -23.29 -12.86 -1.79
C ASN A 117 -21.88 -12.94 -1.19
N TYR A 118 -20.84 -12.95 -2.03
CA TYR A 118 -19.46 -12.99 -1.58
C TYR A 118 -19.07 -11.72 -0.81
N CYS A 119 -19.20 -10.53 -1.41
CA CYS A 119 -18.84 -9.24 -0.82
C CYS A 119 -19.63 -8.92 0.45
N LYS A 120 -20.85 -9.44 0.58
CA LYS A 120 -21.62 -9.27 1.81
C LYS A 120 -21.04 -10.01 3.02
N ASN A 121 -20.39 -11.16 2.80
CA ASN A 121 -19.93 -12.02 3.88
C ASN A 121 -18.42 -11.97 4.09
N VAL A 122 -17.64 -11.62 3.06
CA VAL A 122 -16.19 -11.51 3.13
C VAL A 122 -15.82 -10.04 3.24
N SER A 123 -15.08 -9.66 4.30
CA SER A 123 -14.57 -8.30 4.49
C SER A 123 -13.10 -8.24 4.09
N ILE A 124 -12.69 -7.12 3.50
CA ILE A 124 -11.29 -6.83 3.18
C ILE A 124 -10.50 -6.82 4.49
N THR A 125 -9.41 -7.59 4.52
CA THR A 125 -8.48 -7.67 5.65
C THR A 125 -7.07 -7.53 5.10
N GLU A 126 -6.24 -6.73 5.75
CA GLU A 126 -4.84 -6.53 5.37
C GLU A 126 -4.09 -7.87 5.28
N GLY A 127 -3.28 -8.04 4.23
CA GLY A 127 -2.51 -9.27 4.00
C GLY A 127 -3.35 -10.49 3.59
N MET A 128 -4.64 -10.32 3.27
CA MET A 128 -5.48 -11.40 2.73
C MET A 128 -5.03 -11.81 1.32
N LEU A 129 -5.08 -13.10 1.01
CA LEU A 129 -4.81 -13.60 -0.34
C LEU A 129 -5.96 -13.22 -1.30
N PRO A 130 -5.69 -13.10 -2.63
CA PRO A 130 -6.71 -12.78 -3.61
C PRO A 130 -7.96 -13.67 -3.50
N PRO A 131 -9.16 -13.13 -3.75
CA PRO A 131 -10.38 -13.92 -3.73
C PRO A 131 -10.31 -15.03 -4.78
N VAL A 132 -10.80 -16.22 -4.45
CA VAL A 132 -10.87 -17.34 -5.41
C VAL A 132 -12.31 -17.55 -5.89
N ILE A 133 -12.49 -17.78 -7.19
CA ILE A 133 -13.72 -18.33 -7.76
C ILE A 133 -13.47 -19.80 -8.14
N ASP A 134 -14.13 -20.71 -7.45
CA ASP A 134 -14.10 -22.15 -7.72
C ASP A 134 -15.08 -22.51 -8.83
N VAL A 135 -14.52 -22.83 -10.00
CA VAL A 135 -15.25 -23.18 -11.21
C VAL A 135 -15.09 -24.68 -11.46
N GLU A 136 -15.98 -25.49 -10.88
CA GLU A 136 -16.03 -26.92 -11.15
C GLU A 136 -17.45 -27.45 -11.45
N TYR A 137 -17.49 -28.62 -12.10
CA TYR A 137 -18.73 -29.32 -12.41
C TYR A 137 -19.28 -29.98 -11.14
N TYR A 138 -20.60 -29.91 -10.94
CA TYR A 138 -21.27 -30.41 -9.74
C TYR A 138 -22.65 -30.98 -10.03
N GLY A 139 -23.16 -31.79 -9.11
CA GLY A 139 -24.53 -32.30 -9.16
C GLY A 139 -24.85 -33.05 -10.45
N ASP A 140 -25.87 -32.58 -11.17
CA ASP A 140 -26.30 -33.06 -12.49
C ASP A 140 -25.55 -32.41 -13.66
N LYS A 141 -24.81 -31.32 -13.43
CA LYS A 141 -23.96 -30.67 -14.43
C LYS A 141 -22.60 -31.35 -14.43
N LYS A 142 -22.46 -32.43 -15.19
CA LYS A 142 -21.25 -33.27 -15.19
C LYS A 142 -20.36 -33.05 -16.41
N GLY A 143 -20.85 -32.32 -17.40
CA GLY A 143 -20.07 -31.94 -18.56
C GLY A 143 -20.72 -30.82 -19.36
N VAL A 144 -20.07 -30.47 -20.47
CA VAL A 144 -20.45 -29.36 -21.34
C VAL A 144 -21.88 -29.44 -21.87
N ASP A 145 -22.40 -30.66 -22.07
CA ASP A 145 -23.76 -30.89 -22.58
C ASP A 145 -24.85 -30.52 -21.56
N ASP A 146 -24.48 -30.36 -20.29
CA ASP A 146 -25.40 -30.07 -19.19
C ASP A 146 -25.49 -28.57 -18.86
N ILE A 147 -24.69 -27.72 -19.54
CA ILE A 147 -24.59 -26.28 -19.26
C ILE A 147 -24.62 -25.42 -20.53
N ASP A 148 -25.06 -24.18 -20.37
CA ASP A 148 -24.84 -23.13 -21.38
C ASP A 148 -23.50 -22.45 -21.10
N VAL A 149 -22.44 -22.89 -21.81
CA VAL A 149 -21.07 -22.42 -21.59
C VAL A 149 -20.93 -20.91 -21.79
N ASP A 150 -21.59 -20.33 -22.79
CA ASP A 150 -21.47 -18.90 -23.07
C ASP A 150 -22.16 -18.07 -21.98
N ALA A 151 -23.31 -18.54 -21.48
CA ALA A 151 -23.95 -17.93 -20.32
C ALA A 151 -23.09 -18.07 -19.04
N VAL A 152 -22.48 -19.24 -18.82
CA VAL A 152 -21.57 -19.48 -17.70
C VAL A 152 -20.36 -18.53 -17.77
N ARG A 153 -19.71 -18.41 -18.92
CA ARG A 153 -18.59 -17.48 -19.13
C ARG A 153 -18.99 -16.03 -18.87
N LYS A 154 -20.16 -15.61 -19.38
CA LYS A 154 -20.66 -14.27 -19.13
C LYS A 154 -20.85 -13.99 -17.64
N ASN A 155 -21.46 -14.92 -16.91
CA ASN A 155 -21.67 -14.79 -15.48
C ASN A 155 -20.36 -14.87 -14.69
N LEU A 156 -19.41 -15.70 -15.12
CA LEU A 156 -18.09 -15.80 -14.50
C LEU A 156 -17.32 -14.49 -14.66
N ARG A 157 -17.29 -13.92 -15.88
CA ARG A 157 -16.67 -12.62 -16.14
C ARG A 157 -17.31 -11.50 -15.32
N GLU A 158 -18.64 -11.45 -15.27
CA GLU A 158 -19.35 -10.46 -14.44
C GLU A 158 -18.97 -10.58 -12.95
N MET A 159 -18.73 -11.79 -12.44
CA MET A 159 -18.27 -11.96 -11.07
C MET A 159 -16.78 -11.59 -10.89
N VAL A 160 -15.91 -11.93 -11.84
CA VAL A 160 -14.50 -11.53 -11.84
C VAL A 160 -14.38 -10.02 -11.74
N ASP A 161 -15.06 -9.30 -12.63
CA ASP A 161 -14.95 -7.84 -12.73
C ASP A 161 -15.43 -7.15 -11.44
N ILE A 162 -16.54 -7.62 -10.84
CA ILE A 162 -17.06 -7.05 -9.57
C ILE A 162 -16.11 -7.33 -8.40
N LEU A 163 -15.52 -8.54 -8.32
CA LEU A 163 -14.59 -8.85 -7.24
C LEU A 163 -13.27 -8.08 -7.40
N GLU A 164 -12.79 -7.88 -8.63
CA GLU A 164 -11.61 -7.04 -8.90
C GLU A 164 -11.86 -5.60 -8.46
N GLU A 165 -13.03 -5.03 -8.78
CA GLU A 165 -13.43 -3.68 -8.37
C GLU A 165 -13.56 -3.55 -6.83
N GLU A 166 -14.17 -4.53 -6.16
CA GLU A 166 -14.46 -4.44 -4.72
C GLU A 166 -13.24 -4.76 -3.83
N TYR A 167 -12.34 -5.64 -4.27
CA TYR A 167 -11.18 -6.07 -3.47
C TYR A 167 -9.86 -5.47 -3.92
N GLY A 168 -9.82 -4.77 -5.06
CA GLY A 168 -8.58 -4.26 -5.66
C GLY A 168 -7.64 -5.37 -6.16
N LEU A 169 -8.08 -6.63 -6.14
CA LEU A 169 -7.30 -7.81 -6.51
C LEU A 169 -8.08 -8.65 -7.50
N LYS A 170 -7.45 -9.01 -8.62
CA LYS A 170 -8.07 -9.89 -9.60
C LYS A 170 -8.27 -11.30 -8.99
N PRO A 171 -9.48 -11.88 -9.10
CA PRO A 171 -9.72 -13.20 -8.55
C PRO A 171 -8.90 -14.32 -9.21
N VAL A 172 -8.44 -15.25 -8.39
CA VAL A 172 -7.85 -16.51 -8.85
C VAL A 172 -8.97 -17.47 -9.23
N LEU A 173 -8.85 -18.16 -10.37
CA LEU A 173 -9.82 -19.17 -10.79
C LEU A 173 -9.33 -20.57 -10.42
N TYR A 174 -10.04 -21.22 -9.50
CA TYR A 174 -9.86 -22.65 -9.27
C TYR A 174 -10.56 -23.45 -10.36
N VAL A 175 -9.84 -24.43 -10.92
CA VAL A 175 -10.33 -25.25 -12.02
C VAL A 175 -9.94 -26.72 -11.88
N THR A 176 -10.87 -27.58 -12.28
CA THR A 176 -10.54 -28.96 -12.66
C THR A 176 -10.08 -28.98 -14.11
N LYS A 177 -9.41 -30.06 -14.54
CA LYS A 177 -9.08 -30.24 -15.97
C LYS A 177 -10.28 -30.03 -16.90
N ASN A 178 -11.46 -30.51 -16.52
CA ASN A 178 -12.64 -30.42 -17.36
C ASN A 178 -13.16 -28.98 -17.47
N SER A 179 -13.26 -28.25 -16.35
CA SER A 179 -13.69 -26.84 -16.37
C SER A 179 -12.65 -25.93 -17.02
N TYR A 180 -11.35 -26.21 -16.87
CA TYR A 180 -10.30 -25.52 -17.61
C TYR A 180 -10.49 -25.67 -19.13
N ASP A 181 -10.57 -26.91 -19.62
CA ASP A 181 -10.65 -27.21 -21.07
C ASP A 181 -11.95 -26.65 -21.71
N THR A 182 -13.05 -26.56 -20.94
CA THR A 182 -14.38 -26.26 -21.49
C THR A 182 -14.87 -24.84 -21.23
N ILE A 183 -14.47 -24.20 -20.12
CA ILE A 183 -14.99 -22.90 -19.69
C ILE A 183 -13.89 -21.83 -19.70
N VAL A 184 -12.70 -22.12 -19.16
CA VAL A 184 -11.71 -21.11 -18.78
C VAL A 184 -10.65 -20.81 -19.85
N ASN A 185 -10.03 -21.85 -20.41
CA ASN A 185 -8.89 -21.72 -21.33
C ASN A 185 -9.22 -20.85 -22.56
N GLY A 186 -8.47 -19.75 -22.77
CA GLY A 186 -8.65 -18.82 -23.89
C GLY A 186 -9.69 -17.72 -23.67
N TYR A 187 -10.30 -17.64 -22.47
CA TYR A 187 -11.35 -16.66 -22.13
C TYR A 187 -11.06 -15.89 -20.83
N PHE A 188 -10.21 -16.43 -19.97
CA PHE A 188 -9.83 -15.85 -18.67
C PHE A 188 -8.32 -15.95 -18.49
N ASP A 189 -7.57 -15.74 -19.57
CA ASP A 189 -6.11 -15.81 -19.56
C ASP A 189 -5.48 -14.66 -18.74
N ASP A 190 -6.30 -13.66 -18.37
CA ASP A 190 -5.95 -12.56 -17.48
C ASP A 190 -6.11 -12.90 -15.98
N CYS A 191 -6.73 -14.02 -15.62
CA CYS A 191 -6.93 -14.45 -14.24
C CYS A 191 -5.92 -15.53 -13.84
N ASP A 192 -5.33 -15.41 -12.66
CA ASP A 192 -4.47 -16.45 -12.10
C ASP A 192 -5.19 -17.77 -11.93
N LEU A 193 -4.47 -18.89 -12.09
CA LEU A 193 -5.08 -20.22 -12.09
C LEU A 193 -4.67 -21.05 -10.88
N TRP A 194 -5.67 -21.56 -10.18
CA TRP A 194 -5.49 -22.64 -9.22
C TRP A 194 -5.94 -23.96 -9.84
N TYR A 195 -4.97 -24.73 -10.34
CA TYR A 195 -5.24 -25.95 -11.11
C TYR A 195 -5.27 -27.20 -10.24
N ARG A 196 -6.35 -27.98 -10.31
CA ARG A 196 -6.43 -29.28 -9.64
C ARG A 196 -5.85 -30.41 -10.50
N SER A 197 -4.77 -31.03 -10.02
CA SER A 197 -4.18 -32.23 -10.62
C SER A 197 -3.64 -33.18 -9.54
N VAL A 198 -4.49 -34.10 -9.06
CA VAL A 198 -4.20 -34.94 -7.88
C VAL A 198 -3.55 -36.30 -8.18
N TYR A 199 -3.38 -36.66 -9.46
CA TYR A 199 -2.77 -37.94 -9.87
C TYR A 199 -1.58 -37.77 -10.82
N SER A 200 -1.25 -36.53 -11.19
CA SER A 200 -0.20 -36.16 -12.15
C SER A 200 0.32 -34.76 -11.84
N LYS A 201 1.47 -34.38 -12.41
CA LYS A 201 1.86 -32.96 -12.46
C LYS A 201 0.87 -32.16 -13.34
N VAL A 202 0.79 -30.85 -13.11
CA VAL A 202 0.06 -29.93 -13.99
C VAL A 202 0.65 -30.00 -15.42
N PRO A 203 -0.17 -29.99 -16.49
CA PRO A 203 0.33 -29.95 -17.86
C PRO A 203 1.25 -28.75 -18.10
N LYS A 204 2.32 -28.93 -18.88
CA LYS A 204 3.36 -27.91 -19.09
C LYS A 204 2.87 -26.65 -19.83
N ASP A 205 1.77 -26.78 -20.54
CA ASP A 205 1.13 -25.74 -21.35
C ASP A 205 0.07 -24.96 -20.57
N VAL A 206 -0.16 -25.28 -19.29
CA VAL A 206 -1.04 -24.53 -18.40
C VAL A 206 -0.17 -23.60 -17.57
N ASN A 207 -0.44 -22.29 -17.61
CA ASN A 207 0.15 -21.33 -16.68
C ASN A 207 -0.65 -21.36 -15.38
N TRP A 208 -0.06 -21.77 -14.26
CA TRP A 208 -0.76 -21.94 -12.98
C TRP A 208 -0.02 -21.26 -11.85
N THR A 209 -0.81 -20.73 -10.91
CA THR A 209 -0.38 -20.01 -9.70
C THR A 209 -0.43 -20.93 -8.49
N PHE A 210 -1.50 -21.70 -8.36
CA PHE A 210 -1.65 -22.69 -7.31
C PHE A 210 -1.92 -24.06 -7.92
N TRP A 211 -1.41 -25.12 -7.28
CA TRP A 211 -1.66 -26.49 -7.69
C TRP A 211 -2.21 -27.30 -6.53
N GLN A 212 -3.48 -27.72 -6.63
CA GLN A 212 -4.03 -28.75 -5.75
C GLN A 212 -3.51 -30.11 -6.19
N TYR A 213 -2.50 -30.61 -5.47
CA TYR A 213 -1.80 -31.84 -5.81
C TYR A 213 -2.28 -33.05 -5.03
N SER A 214 -3.05 -32.86 -3.96
CA SER A 214 -3.68 -33.95 -3.23
C SER A 214 -5.04 -33.55 -2.67
N ASN A 215 -5.97 -34.50 -2.71
CA ASN A 215 -7.27 -34.47 -2.02
C ASN A 215 -7.42 -35.63 -1.01
N ARG A 216 -6.29 -36.22 -0.63
CA ARG A 216 -6.21 -37.44 0.21
C ARG A 216 -5.14 -37.31 1.28
N THR A 217 -4.62 -36.11 1.53
CA THR A 217 -3.67 -35.89 2.62
C THR A 217 -4.41 -35.99 3.96
N VAL A 218 -3.69 -36.47 4.97
CA VAL A 218 -4.15 -36.48 6.36
C VAL A 218 -3.13 -35.68 7.16
N LEU A 219 -3.57 -34.54 7.70
CA LEU A 219 -2.80 -33.72 8.64
C LEU A 219 -3.40 -33.86 10.04
N ASN A 220 -2.65 -33.44 11.06
CA ASN A 220 -3.21 -33.24 12.39
C ASN A 220 -3.86 -31.85 12.50
N GLY A 221 -4.70 -31.64 13.52
CA GLY A 221 -5.24 -30.31 13.81
C GLY A 221 -6.59 -29.99 13.16
N TYR A 222 -7.36 -30.98 12.70
CA TYR A 222 -8.77 -30.74 12.31
C TYR A 222 -9.69 -31.90 12.70
N GLU A 223 -10.93 -31.55 13.04
CA GLU A 223 -11.98 -32.48 13.46
C GLU A 223 -13.26 -32.21 12.68
N GLY A 224 -13.40 -32.87 11.53
CA GLY A 224 -14.52 -32.71 10.59
C GLY A 224 -15.16 -34.01 10.14
N GLU A 225 -16.16 -33.88 9.26
CA GLU A 225 -16.81 -35.02 8.60
C GLU A 225 -15.86 -35.71 7.62
N GLU A 226 -15.05 -34.93 6.91
CA GLU A 226 -14.05 -35.42 5.98
C GLU A 226 -12.76 -35.77 6.69
N ARG A 227 -12.28 -36.98 6.43
CA ARG A 227 -10.98 -37.44 6.93
C ARG A 227 -9.83 -36.73 6.23
N TYR A 228 -10.02 -36.33 4.98
CA TYR A 228 -8.95 -35.83 4.14
C TYR A 228 -9.01 -34.31 4.04
N ILE A 229 -7.83 -33.71 3.87
CA ILE A 229 -7.66 -32.29 3.61
C ILE A 229 -6.96 -32.12 2.26
N ASP A 230 -7.42 -31.12 1.52
CA ASP A 230 -6.85 -30.78 0.23
C ASP A 230 -5.58 -29.96 0.46
N VAL A 231 -4.53 -30.26 -0.31
CA VAL A 231 -3.20 -29.66 -0.15
C VAL A 231 -2.69 -29.11 -1.46
N ASN A 232 -2.14 -27.90 -1.34
CA ASN A 232 -1.78 -27.03 -2.42
C ASN A 232 -0.31 -26.63 -2.34
N VAL A 233 0.26 -26.31 -3.48
CA VAL A 233 1.50 -25.53 -3.56
C VAL A 233 1.27 -24.26 -4.36
N PHE A 234 2.02 -23.22 -4.01
CA PHE A 234 2.16 -22.02 -4.82
C PHE A 234 3.31 -22.19 -5.83
N ASN A 235 3.13 -21.67 -7.05
CA ASN A 235 4.12 -21.69 -8.12
C ASN A 235 5.02 -20.45 -8.04
N GLY A 236 5.92 -20.46 -7.07
CA GLY A 236 6.87 -19.37 -6.83
C GLY A 236 7.69 -19.57 -5.56
N THR A 237 8.53 -18.59 -5.25
CA THR A 237 9.34 -18.53 -4.04
C THR A 237 8.49 -18.16 -2.81
N ARG A 238 9.12 -18.13 -1.64
CA ARG A 238 8.44 -17.68 -0.42
C ARG A 238 8.20 -16.17 -0.44
N GLU A 239 9.17 -15.43 -0.96
CA GLU A 239 9.13 -13.99 -1.13
C GLU A 239 8.00 -13.60 -2.10
N GLU A 240 7.94 -14.22 -3.29
CA GLU A 240 6.84 -14.03 -4.26
C GLU A 240 5.44 -14.37 -3.68
N PHE A 241 5.39 -15.29 -2.71
CA PHE A 241 4.15 -15.60 -2.00
C PHE A 241 3.78 -14.58 -0.92
N GLU A 242 4.77 -13.98 -0.26
CA GLU A 242 4.55 -12.98 0.78
C GLU A 242 3.99 -11.69 0.16
N GLU A 243 4.40 -11.34 -1.05
CA GLU A 243 3.87 -10.23 -1.86
C GLU A 243 2.48 -10.49 -2.46
N LEU A 244 2.02 -11.74 -2.50
CA LEU A 244 0.78 -12.08 -3.20
C LEU A 244 -0.45 -11.40 -2.57
N GLY A 245 -1.09 -10.47 -3.27
CA GLY A 245 -2.25 -9.74 -2.74
C GLY A 245 -1.96 -8.30 -2.26
N SER A 246 -0.78 -7.75 -2.52
CA SER A 246 -0.46 -6.31 -2.38
C SER A 246 -0.77 -5.47 -3.65
N GLY A 247 -1.58 -6.00 -4.58
CA GLY A 247 -1.88 -5.36 -5.88
C GLY A 247 -1.25 -6.04 -7.10
N THR A 248 -0.38 -7.03 -6.90
CA THR A 248 0.34 -7.76 -7.97
C THR A 248 -0.34 -9.07 -8.37
N ASN A 249 -0.49 -9.32 -9.69
CA ASN A 249 -1.00 -10.59 -10.26
C ASN A 249 0.13 -11.57 -10.59
N VAL A 250 -0.07 -12.88 -10.42
CA VAL A 250 0.97 -13.91 -10.64
C VAL A 250 1.26 -14.18 -12.13
N HIS A 251 0.38 -13.77 -13.05
CA HIS A 251 0.67 -13.79 -14.49
C HIS A 251 1.91 -12.97 -14.88
N ASP A 252 2.29 -11.99 -14.08
CA ASP A 252 3.51 -11.20 -14.29
C ASP A 252 4.78 -11.96 -13.86
N LEU A 253 4.63 -12.99 -13.02
CA LEU A 253 5.73 -13.77 -12.42
C LEU A 253 6.10 -15.03 -13.24
N ASN A 254 5.15 -15.69 -13.91
CA ASN A 254 5.39 -17.02 -14.52
C ASN A 254 5.89 -17.05 -15.99
N GLY A 255 6.32 -15.91 -16.52
CA GLY A 255 6.73 -15.77 -17.91
C GLY A 255 8.24 -15.71 -18.18
N SER A 256 9.10 -16.61 -17.67
CA SER A 256 10.36 -17.00 -18.35
C SER A 256 11.20 -18.01 -17.54
N SER A 257 11.42 -19.19 -18.12
CA SER A 257 12.54 -20.06 -17.76
C SER A 257 13.88 -19.42 -18.17
N GLU A 258 14.80 -19.26 -17.21
CA GLU A 258 16.23 -18.94 -17.39
C GLU A 258 16.56 -17.96 -18.54
N GLU A 259 16.15 -16.72 -18.37
CA GLU A 259 16.99 -15.55 -18.69
C GLU A 259 16.82 -14.63 -17.48
N THR A 260 17.91 -14.04 -16.99
CA THR A 260 17.87 -12.99 -15.97
C THR A 260 16.84 -11.95 -16.38
N LYS A 261 15.63 -12.01 -15.80
CA LYS A 261 14.61 -10.97 -15.98
C LYS A 261 15.12 -9.78 -15.18
N GLU A 262 15.65 -8.81 -15.92
CA GLU A 262 15.70 -7.43 -15.47
C GLU A 262 14.33 -7.09 -14.88
N ILE A 263 14.37 -6.60 -13.64
CA ILE A 263 13.27 -5.83 -13.07
C ILE A 263 12.85 -4.84 -14.15
N GLU A 264 11.58 -4.80 -14.55
CA GLU A 264 11.09 -3.82 -15.54
C GLU A 264 11.29 -2.43 -14.96
N SER A 265 12.49 -1.89 -15.17
CA SER A 265 12.89 -0.60 -14.64
C SER A 265 12.05 0.46 -15.35
N LEU A 266 11.35 1.30 -14.60
CA LEU A 266 10.71 2.51 -15.10
C LEU A 266 11.71 3.37 -15.88
N TRP A 267 12.98 3.33 -15.46
CA TRP A 267 14.10 3.95 -16.14
C TRP A 267 15.42 3.26 -15.79
N SER A 268 16.37 3.24 -16.72
CA SER A 268 17.74 2.78 -16.45
C SER A 268 18.77 3.63 -17.19
N LYS A 269 20.03 3.64 -16.73
CA LYS A 269 21.13 4.29 -17.45
C LYS A 269 21.35 3.76 -18.86
N GLU A 270 20.92 2.53 -19.14
CA GLU A 270 21.01 1.90 -20.46
C GLU A 270 19.80 2.22 -21.37
N SER A 271 18.78 2.92 -20.85
CA SER A 271 17.57 3.27 -21.58
C SER A 271 17.89 4.04 -22.86
N ALA A 272 17.26 3.61 -23.96
CA ALA A 272 17.50 4.17 -25.29
C ALA A 272 16.79 5.52 -25.53
N SER A 273 15.87 5.91 -24.63
CA SER A 273 15.07 7.13 -24.70
C SER A 273 14.76 7.67 -23.29
N GLU A 274 14.15 8.85 -23.24
CA GLU A 274 13.49 9.35 -22.02
C GLU A 274 12.34 8.42 -21.60
N SER A 275 12.05 8.38 -20.29
CA SER A 275 10.89 7.72 -19.70
C SER A 275 9.88 8.77 -19.27
N LYS A 276 8.59 8.44 -19.42
CA LYS A 276 7.48 9.24 -18.93
C LYS A 276 6.68 8.42 -17.94
N VAL A 277 6.61 8.89 -16.71
CA VAL A 277 5.95 8.18 -15.61
C VAL A 277 4.77 9.03 -15.15
N LYS A 278 3.58 8.45 -15.16
CA LYS A 278 2.36 9.10 -14.70
C LYS A 278 2.09 8.69 -13.27
N LEU A 279 1.75 9.65 -12.43
CA LEU A 279 1.57 9.49 -10.99
C LEU A 279 0.24 10.13 -10.58
N GLU A 280 -0.37 9.60 -9.54
CA GLU A 280 -1.57 10.17 -8.91
C GLU A 280 -1.21 10.70 -7.53
N SER A 281 -1.73 11.89 -7.18
CA SER A 281 -1.61 12.45 -5.84
C SER A 281 -2.97 12.98 -5.38
N LYS A 282 -3.23 12.91 -4.07
CA LYS A 282 -4.42 13.52 -3.45
C LYS A 282 -4.25 15.01 -3.18
N LEU A 283 -3.02 15.53 -3.22
CA LEU A 283 -2.69 16.92 -2.88
C LEU A 283 -2.82 17.87 -4.07
N VAL A 284 -2.83 17.34 -5.29
CA VAL A 284 -2.92 18.09 -6.53
C VAL A 284 -4.11 17.59 -7.33
N ASP A 285 -5.00 18.50 -7.71
CA ASP A 285 -6.03 18.24 -8.71
C ASP A 285 -5.37 18.16 -10.11
N GLY A 286 -5.16 16.96 -10.64
CA GLY A 286 -4.58 16.75 -11.98
C GLY A 286 -3.74 15.49 -12.10
N GLU A 287 -3.32 15.14 -13.31
CA GLU A 287 -2.37 14.04 -13.54
C GLU A 287 -0.94 14.56 -13.42
N ILE A 288 -0.14 13.96 -12.54
CA ILE A 288 1.30 14.23 -12.43
C ILE A 288 2.03 13.41 -13.49
N GLU A 289 2.96 14.03 -14.23
CA GLU A 289 3.88 13.32 -15.13
C GLU A 289 5.33 13.71 -14.84
N LEU A 290 6.19 12.71 -14.64
CA LEU A 290 7.64 12.88 -14.60
C LEU A 290 8.25 12.54 -15.96
N ILE A 291 9.08 13.44 -16.49
CA ILE A 291 9.92 13.16 -17.67
C ILE A 291 11.35 12.94 -17.19
N ILE A 292 11.76 11.67 -17.22
CA ILE A 292 13.09 11.23 -16.81
C ILE A 292 13.96 11.14 -18.07
N PRO A 293 15.00 11.99 -18.23
CA PRO A 293 15.74 12.09 -19.47
C PRO A 293 16.55 10.82 -19.76
N GLN A 294 16.84 10.56 -21.03
CA GLN A 294 17.84 9.55 -21.40
C GLN A 294 19.18 9.88 -20.73
N TYR A 295 19.83 8.92 -20.08
CA TYR A 295 21.14 9.15 -19.47
C TYR A 295 22.19 9.54 -20.52
N ASN A 296 22.89 10.64 -20.28
CA ASN A 296 23.92 11.18 -21.18
C ASN A 296 25.29 11.35 -20.50
N GLY A 297 25.42 10.96 -19.23
CA GLY A 297 26.65 11.04 -18.45
C GLY A 297 26.96 12.43 -17.89
N SER A 298 26.06 13.40 -18.04
CA SER A 298 26.17 14.73 -17.41
C SER A 298 25.62 14.69 -15.98
N SER A 299 26.28 15.40 -15.06
CA SER A 299 25.76 15.66 -13.72
C SER A 299 24.60 16.66 -13.69
N ASP A 300 24.41 17.40 -14.78
CA ASP A 300 23.42 18.48 -14.88
C ASP A 300 22.10 18.00 -15.52
N GLN A 301 21.88 16.68 -15.59
CA GLN A 301 20.62 16.13 -16.05
C GLN A 301 19.52 16.38 -15.02
N ARG A 302 18.32 16.71 -15.50
CA ARG A 302 17.18 17.11 -14.65
C ARG A 302 15.95 16.31 -15.02
N VAL A 303 15.15 15.95 -14.03
CA VAL A 303 13.82 15.37 -14.20
C VAL A 303 12.83 16.51 -14.31
N GLU A 304 11.93 16.46 -15.29
CA GLU A 304 10.84 17.45 -15.41
C GLU A 304 9.61 16.95 -14.66
N TYR A 305 8.98 17.83 -13.88
CA TYR A 305 7.73 17.59 -13.16
C TYR A 305 6.61 18.42 -13.78
N LEU A 306 5.58 17.72 -14.27
CA LEU A 306 4.45 18.29 -14.99
C LEU A 306 3.15 17.99 -14.24
N ILE A 307 2.21 18.93 -14.32
CA ILE A 307 0.82 18.74 -13.89
C ILE A 307 -0.07 19.00 -15.10
N ASP A 308 -0.94 18.05 -15.45
CA ASP A 308 -1.82 18.10 -16.63
C ASP A 308 -1.08 18.42 -17.95
N GLY A 309 0.18 17.98 -18.05
CA GLY A 309 1.04 18.17 -19.21
C GLY A 309 1.70 19.55 -19.32
N GLU A 310 1.50 20.45 -18.34
CA GLU A 310 2.24 21.70 -18.23
C GLU A 310 3.43 21.53 -17.27
N LYS A 311 4.63 21.93 -17.72
CA LYS A 311 5.84 21.87 -16.89
C LYS A 311 5.73 22.85 -15.74
N ASN A 312 5.67 22.31 -14.53
CA ASN A 312 5.66 23.10 -13.31
C ASN A 312 7.10 23.40 -12.88
N CYS A 313 7.96 22.38 -12.76
CA CYS A 313 9.36 22.57 -12.42
C CYS A 313 10.28 21.50 -13.03
N ASP A 314 11.58 21.61 -12.72
CA ASP A 314 12.55 20.53 -12.91
C ASP A 314 13.54 20.52 -11.76
N PHE A 315 14.13 19.36 -11.48
CA PHE A 315 15.06 19.19 -10.37
C PHE A 315 16.24 18.31 -10.76
N ASN A 316 17.38 18.56 -10.10
CA ASN A 316 18.55 17.71 -10.26
C ASN A 316 18.26 16.38 -9.59
N PHE A 317 18.59 15.29 -10.28
CA PHE A 317 18.38 13.94 -9.77
C PHE A 317 19.69 13.17 -9.82
N ILE A 318 20.06 12.53 -8.72
CA ILE A 318 21.23 11.64 -8.68
C ILE A 318 20.82 10.33 -9.36
N PHE A 319 21.02 10.26 -10.67
CA PHE A 319 20.55 9.11 -11.45
C PHE A 319 21.20 7.79 -10.98
N PRO A 320 20.39 6.80 -10.53
CA PRO A 320 20.87 5.49 -10.14
C PRO A 320 21.19 4.63 -11.37
N GLU A 321 21.54 3.36 -11.19
CA GLU A 321 21.68 2.44 -12.33
C GLU A 321 20.31 2.12 -12.94
N GLN A 322 19.31 1.92 -12.09
CA GLN A 322 17.92 1.63 -12.43
C GLN A 322 16.97 2.29 -11.43
N ILE A 323 15.80 2.71 -11.90
CA ILE A 323 14.63 3.12 -11.11
C ILE A 323 13.54 2.08 -11.37
N THR A 324 12.95 1.55 -10.31
CA THR A 324 11.99 0.45 -10.37
C THR A 324 10.62 0.88 -9.86
N GLU A 325 10.55 1.78 -8.89
CA GLU A 325 9.30 2.35 -8.37
C GLU A 325 9.46 3.87 -8.20
N ILE A 326 8.34 4.58 -8.38
CA ILE A 326 8.23 6.00 -8.08
C ILE A 326 6.85 6.21 -7.49
N GLU A 327 6.78 6.76 -6.29
CA GLU A 327 5.52 7.10 -5.64
C GLU A 327 5.50 8.57 -5.23
N THR A 328 4.29 9.14 -5.19
CA THR A 328 4.07 10.47 -4.63
C THR A 328 3.43 10.37 -3.27
N CYS A 329 3.81 11.25 -2.37
CA CYS A 329 3.29 11.31 -1.00
C CYS A 329 3.46 12.72 -0.43
N ASP A 330 3.31 12.86 0.87
CA ASP A 330 3.67 14.05 1.64
C ASP A 330 4.15 13.53 2.99
N TYR A 331 5.44 13.20 3.04
CA TYR A 331 6.02 12.46 4.15
C TYR A 331 6.42 13.37 5.31
N ASN A 332 6.59 14.66 5.07
CA ASN A 332 6.83 15.68 6.09
C ASN A 332 5.56 16.44 6.50
N PHE A 333 4.42 16.14 5.86
CA PHE A 333 3.11 16.74 6.11
C PHE A 333 3.08 18.27 5.92
N ASP A 334 3.88 18.79 4.99
CA ASP A 334 3.91 20.22 4.69
C ASP A 334 2.77 20.65 3.74
N GLY A 335 2.06 19.68 3.15
CA GLY A 335 0.95 19.87 2.22
C GLY A 335 1.38 19.96 0.75
N ASN A 336 2.67 19.76 0.44
CA ASN A 336 3.21 19.68 -0.91
C ASN A 336 3.44 18.22 -1.33
N VAL A 337 3.53 18.01 -2.65
CA VAL A 337 3.82 16.68 -3.18
C VAL A 337 5.30 16.38 -3.04
N ASP A 338 5.61 15.30 -2.32
CA ASP A 338 6.91 14.66 -2.25
C ASP A 338 7.00 13.48 -3.21
N ILE A 339 8.22 13.12 -3.60
CA ILE A 339 8.48 11.98 -4.48
C ILE A 339 9.50 11.05 -3.85
N VAL A 340 9.14 9.76 -3.80
CA VAL A 340 10.03 8.66 -3.40
C VAL A 340 10.42 7.88 -4.65
N PHE A 341 11.73 7.76 -4.88
CA PHE A 341 12.27 6.90 -5.93
C PHE A 341 12.88 5.66 -5.30
N VAL A 342 12.58 4.48 -5.82
CA VAL A 342 13.25 3.22 -5.43
C VAL A 342 13.91 2.62 -6.66
N GLY A 343 15.10 2.05 -6.46
CA GLY A 343 15.84 1.47 -7.56
C GLY A 343 17.11 0.76 -7.13
N TYR A 344 18.04 0.66 -8.07
CA TYR A 344 19.31 -0.02 -7.85
C TYR A 344 20.49 0.89 -8.16
N ASN A 345 21.46 0.87 -7.27
CA ASN A 345 22.70 1.61 -7.39
C ASN A 345 23.87 0.73 -6.95
N HIS A 346 24.89 0.59 -7.79
CA HIS A 346 26.01 -0.34 -7.60
C HIS A 346 25.56 -1.79 -7.29
N GLY A 347 24.46 -2.23 -7.92
CA GLY A 347 23.88 -3.55 -7.69
C GLY A 347 23.26 -3.78 -6.31
N LYS A 348 22.95 -2.72 -5.56
CA LYS A 348 22.17 -2.77 -4.31
C LYS A 348 20.87 -2.01 -4.47
N LYS A 349 19.80 -2.48 -3.82
CA LYS A 349 18.56 -1.71 -3.67
C LYS A 349 18.89 -0.45 -2.87
N ASP A 350 18.32 0.67 -3.30
CA ASP A 350 18.61 2.01 -2.81
C ASP A 350 17.36 2.87 -3.07
N PHE A 351 17.18 3.96 -2.34
CA PHE A 351 16.06 4.88 -2.56
C PHE A 351 16.52 6.33 -2.47
N TRP A 352 15.71 7.24 -3.00
CA TRP A 352 15.99 8.68 -2.97
C TRP A 352 14.72 9.44 -2.65
N LEU A 353 14.81 10.31 -1.65
CA LEU A 353 13.72 11.16 -1.21
C LEU A 353 13.86 12.56 -1.81
N TYR A 354 12.76 13.05 -2.37
CA TYR A 354 12.67 14.40 -2.93
C TYR A 354 11.47 15.11 -2.33
N ARG A 355 11.73 16.07 -1.44
CA ARG A 355 10.73 16.91 -0.79
C ARG A 355 10.25 17.99 -1.74
N GLY A 356 8.94 18.14 -1.87
CA GLY A 356 8.30 19.21 -2.62
C GLY A 356 8.30 20.51 -1.82
N CYS A 357 8.80 21.59 -2.39
CA CYS A 357 8.83 22.90 -1.75
C CYS A 357 8.24 23.97 -2.67
N VAL A 358 7.74 25.06 -2.11
CA VAL A 358 7.23 26.22 -2.88
C VAL A 358 8.11 27.43 -2.64
N ARG A 359 8.35 28.25 -3.67
CA ARG A 359 9.08 29.51 -3.51
C ARG A 359 8.18 30.59 -2.92
N GLU A 360 8.60 31.16 -1.79
CA GLU A 360 7.88 32.24 -1.07
C GLU A 360 7.44 33.44 -1.94
N TYR A 361 8.17 33.78 -3.01
CA TYR A 361 7.93 34.99 -3.82
C TYR A 361 7.37 34.71 -5.23
N GLU A 362 7.19 33.44 -5.59
CA GLU A 362 6.67 33.00 -6.87
C GLU A 362 5.60 31.94 -6.58
N GLU A 363 4.43 32.41 -6.14
CA GLU A 363 3.22 31.57 -6.04
C GLU A 363 3.12 30.74 -7.33
N ASP A 364 2.89 29.43 -7.17
CA ASP A 364 2.77 28.41 -8.23
C ASP A 364 4.07 27.78 -8.75
N THR A 365 5.27 28.18 -8.28
CA THR A 365 6.52 27.50 -8.68
C THR A 365 7.00 26.54 -7.59
N CYS A 366 6.75 25.23 -7.79
CA CYS A 366 7.33 24.21 -6.93
C CYS A 366 8.80 23.93 -7.31
N TYR A 367 9.57 23.37 -6.39
CA TYR A 367 10.88 22.79 -6.63
C TYR A 367 11.08 21.61 -5.69
N PHE A 368 12.03 20.72 -6.02
CA PHE A 368 12.32 19.57 -5.17
C PHE A 368 13.69 19.71 -4.53
N VAL A 369 13.76 19.40 -3.23
CA VAL A 369 14.99 19.27 -2.44
C VAL A 369 15.20 17.79 -2.17
N ASN A 370 16.45 17.33 -2.24
CA ASN A 370 16.78 15.96 -1.94
C ASN A 370 17.12 15.82 -0.45
N ASP A 371 16.53 14.82 0.18
CA ASP A 371 16.51 14.61 1.63
C ASP A 371 17.43 13.43 2.06
N ASP A 372 18.69 13.47 1.60
CA ASP A 372 19.68 12.42 1.90
C ASP A 372 19.93 12.23 3.42
N ASP A 373 19.71 13.26 4.23
CA ASP A 373 20.02 13.26 5.66
C ASP A 373 19.10 12.31 6.47
N ILE A 374 17.89 12.02 5.98
CA ILE A 374 16.93 11.15 6.68
C ILE A 374 16.96 9.69 6.18
N GLU A 375 17.54 9.43 5.00
CA GLU A 375 17.60 8.10 4.38
C GLU A 375 18.21 7.05 5.33
N SER A 376 19.31 7.40 6.00
CA SER A 376 20.00 6.47 6.92
C SER A 376 19.22 6.10 8.19
N TYR A 377 18.18 6.86 8.53
CA TYR A 377 17.28 6.52 9.64
C TYR A 377 16.20 5.59 9.16
N VAL A 378 15.59 5.93 8.02
CA VAL A 378 14.57 5.09 7.39
C VAL A 378 15.12 3.71 7.05
N GLU A 379 16.34 3.63 6.48
CA GLU A 379 17.02 2.36 6.18
C GLU A 379 17.13 1.39 7.39
N LYS A 380 17.19 1.90 8.62
CA LYS A 380 17.30 1.06 9.83
C LYS A 380 15.98 0.37 10.19
N GLU A 381 14.87 0.98 9.80
CA GLU A 381 13.51 0.50 10.08
C GLU A 381 12.98 -0.40 8.95
N LEU A 382 13.63 -0.37 7.78
CA LEU A 382 13.26 -1.17 6.60
C LEU A 382 13.86 -2.60 6.64
N SER A 383 13.16 -3.54 6.01
CA SER A 383 13.68 -4.88 5.69
C SER A 383 14.78 -4.83 4.61
N ASP A 384 15.49 -5.93 4.36
CA ASP A 384 16.48 -6.02 3.27
C ASP A 384 15.84 -5.83 1.87
N ASP A 385 14.52 -5.99 1.77
CA ASP A 385 13.71 -5.74 0.58
C ASP A 385 12.53 -4.86 0.97
N TYR A 386 12.48 -3.63 0.45
CA TYR A 386 11.50 -2.59 0.78
C TYR A 386 10.93 -1.94 -0.48
N SER A 387 9.66 -1.61 -0.48
CA SER A 387 8.98 -0.85 -1.54
C SER A 387 8.99 0.66 -1.26
N ALA A 388 8.55 1.46 -2.23
CA ALA A 388 8.27 2.87 -2.01
C ALA A 388 7.21 3.09 -0.91
N GLU A 389 6.21 2.21 -0.84
CA GLU A 389 5.18 2.23 0.20
C GLU A 389 5.76 1.96 1.60
N ASP A 390 6.70 1.01 1.74
CA ASP A 390 7.37 0.75 3.01
C ASP A 390 8.16 1.96 3.51
N ILE A 391 8.85 2.65 2.60
CA ILE A 391 9.58 3.91 2.89
C ILE A 391 8.60 4.99 3.37
N ILE A 392 7.50 5.18 2.65
CA ILE A 392 6.46 6.16 3.01
C ILE A 392 5.88 5.81 4.38
N ASN A 393 5.53 4.54 4.61
CA ASN A 393 4.96 4.08 5.88
C ASN A 393 5.93 4.29 7.06
N ALA A 394 7.24 4.09 6.85
CA ALA A 394 8.24 4.36 7.87
C ALA A 394 8.34 5.85 8.24
N LEU A 395 8.08 6.75 7.29
CA LEU A 395 8.09 8.21 7.51
C LEU A 395 6.76 8.75 8.07
N THR A 396 5.63 8.24 7.57
CA THR A 396 4.30 8.78 7.88
C THR A 396 3.53 8.00 8.92
N ASN A 397 4.08 6.87 9.40
CA ASN A 397 3.38 5.91 10.24
C ASN A 397 2.07 5.39 9.58
N GLY A 398 2.11 5.20 8.26
CA GLY A 398 1.00 4.68 7.46
C GLY A 398 -0.14 5.68 7.20
N LEU A 399 0.09 6.97 7.50
CA LEU A 399 -0.89 8.01 7.24
C LEU A 399 -0.75 8.55 5.81
N VAL A 400 -1.90 8.78 5.16
CA VAL A 400 -1.99 9.38 3.83
C VAL A 400 -2.65 10.75 3.97
N ASN A 401 -1.93 11.81 3.62
CA ASN A 401 -2.46 13.17 3.71
C ASN A 401 -3.69 13.34 2.79
N GLY A 402 -4.80 13.85 3.35
CA GLY A 402 -6.13 13.87 2.71
C GLY A 402 -7.07 12.72 3.11
N GLU A 403 -6.55 11.68 3.79
CA GLU A 403 -7.34 10.54 4.27
C GLU A 403 -7.24 10.37 5.80
N ILE A 404 -6.56 11.30 6.48
CA ILE A 404 -6.29 11.24 7.91
C ILE A 404 -7.59 11.51 8.70
N SER A 405 -7.96 10.60 9.59
CA SER A 405 -9.21 10.70 10.35
C SER A 405 -9.13 11.54 11.64
N SER A 406 -7.92 11.87 12.09
CA SER A 406 -7.65 12.45 13.41
C SER A 406 -6.43 13.36 13.37
N TYR A 407 -6.58 14.62 13.81
CA TYR A 407 -5.44 15.53 13.99
C TYR A 407 -4.41 14.96 14.97
N SER A 408 -4.85 14.16 15.95
CA SER A 408 -3.96 13.55 16.93
C SER A 408 -2.99 12.58 16.27
N ASP A 409 -3.48 11.77 15.33
CA ASP A 409 -2.66 10.76 14.67
C ASP A 409 -1.68 11.43 13.70
N ALA A 410 -2.15 12.45 12.96
CA ALA A 410 -1.29 13.34 12.17
C ALA A 410 -0.16 13.93 13.02
N TYR A 411 -0.50 14.57 14.15
CA TYR A 411 0.49 15.26 14.97
C TYR A 411 1.49 14.31 15.62
N LYS A 412 1.09 13.07 15.95
CA LYS A 412 2.06 12.03 16.38
C LYS A 412 3.04 11.67 15.28
N ALA A 413 2.57 11.54 14.03
CA ALA A 413 3.44 11.26 12.89
C ALA A 413 4.40 12.43 12.60
N ILE A 414 3.91 13.67 12.64
CA ILE A 414 4.75 14.88 12.48
C ILE A 414 5.81 14.97 13.57
N VAL A 415 5.46 14.71 14.83
CA VAL A 415 6.41 14.69 15.94
C VAL A 415 7.49 13.64 15.69
N ALA A 416 7.11 12.42 15.28
CA ALA A 416 8.06 11.36 14.96
C ALA A 416 8.99 11.72 13.78
N PHE A 417 8.43 12.28 12.70
CA PHE A 417 9.20 12.74 11.55
C PHE A 417 10.20 13.84 11.93
N ASN A 418 9.76 14.83 12.72
CA ASN A 418 10.64 15.91 13.17
C ASN A 418 11.79 15.40 14.04
N GLN A 419 11.60 14.32 14.81
CA GLN A 419 12.70 13.68 15.56
C GLN A 419 13.71 12.97 14.63
N ILE A 420 13.26 12.43 13.50
CA ILE A 420 14.14 11.83 12.48
C ILE A 420 14.94 12.93 11.78
N GLU A 421 14.25 13.96 11.28
CA GLU A 421 14.87 15.06 10.54
C GLU A 421 15.85 15.87 11.40
N ASN A 422 15.49 16.08 12.67
CA ASN A 422 16.20 16.98 13.56
C ASN A 422 16.77 16.24 14.80
N GLU A 423 17.23 14.98 14.67
CA GLU A 423 17.70 14.14 15.79
C GLU A 423 18.69 14.85 16.74
N SER A 424 19.48 15.79 16.21
CA SER A 424 20.47 16.53 17.00
C SER A 424 19.94 17.75 17.78
N LEU A 425 18.67 18.12 17.59
CA LEU A 425 18.02 19.28 18.20
C LEU A 425 17.16 18.87 19.40
N ASP A 426 17.04 19.77 20.39
CA ASP A 426 16.16 19.57 21.54
C ASP A 426 14.82 20.26 21.27
N LEU A 427 14.08 19.76 20.28
CA LEU A 427 12.80 20.33 19.86
C LEU A 427 11.79 20.37 21.03
N LYS A 428 11.01 21.45 21.05
CA LYS A 428 9.89 21.66 21.96
C LYS A 428 8.59 21.77 21.18
N TYR A 429 7.51 21.39 21.84
CA TYR A 429 6.20 21.29 21.21
C TYR A 429 5.12 21.99 22.03
N SER A 430 4.07 22.46 21.38
CA SER A 430 2.87 22.99 22.03
C SER A 430 1.64 22.74 21.16
N LEU A 431 0.47 22.63 21.80
CA LEU A 431 -0.82 22.74 21.12
C LEU A 431 -1.37 24.14 21.35
N VAL A 432 -1.59 24.88 20.26
CA VAL A 432 -2.09 26.26 20.29
C VAL A 432 -3.40 26.35 19.51
N TYR A 433 -4.23 27.36 19.77
CA TYR A 433 -5.53 27.52 19.07
C TYR A 433 -5.51 28.83 18.29
N ILE A 434 -4.88 28.81 17.12
CA ILE A 434 -4.64 29.99 16.30
C ILE A 434 -5.91 30.36 15.54
N ASP A 435 -6.50 29.41 14.82
CA ASP A 435 -7.66 29.66 13.97
C ASP A 435 -8.99 29.65 14.75
N GLU A 436 -10.13 29.78 14.06
CA GLU A 436 -11.43 29.92 14.73
C GLU A 436 -12.08 28.59 15.17
N ASP A 437 -11.45 27.45 14.91
CA ASP A 437 -12.02 26.13 15.21
C ASP A 437 -11.54 25.53 16.54
N ASP A 438 -12.01 24.32 16.84
CA ASP A 438 -11.72 23.63 18.12
C ASP A 438 -10.57 22.60 17.97
N ILE A 439 -9.90 22.56 16.82
CA ILE A 439 -8.73 21.73 16.53
C ILE A 439 -7.50 22.60 16.82
N PRO A 440 -6.62 22.19 17.75
CA PRO A 440 -5.40 22.94 17.98
C PRO A 440 -4.43 22.77 16.81
N GLU A 441 -3.58 23.75 16.57
CA GLU A 441 -2.38 23.60 15.75
C GLU A 441 -1.22 23.03 16.58
N LEU A 442 -0.40 22.19 15.93
CA LEU A 442 0.84 21.69 16.49
C LEU A 442 1.98 22.67 16.20
N LEU A 443 2.58 23.17 17.25
CA LEU A 443 3.79 23.99 17.21
C LEU A 443 5.02 23.09 17.42
N VAL A 444 6.04 23.28 16.57
CA VAL A 444 7.37 22.68 16.69
C VAL A 444 8.39 23.81 16.79
N ASP A 445 9.19 23.83 17.85
CA ASP A 445 10.09 24.94 18.18
C ASP A 445 11.50 24.42 18.47
N ASP A 446 12.47 24.80 17.63
CA ASP A 446 13.88 24.79 18.00
C ASP A 446 14.20 26.13 18.68
N THR A 447 14.04 26.15 20.00
CA THR A 447 13.95 27.38 20.79
C THR A 447 15.09 28.35 20.50
N GLY A 448 14.73 29.47 19.87
CA GLY A 448 15.65 30.56 19.53
C GLY A 448 16.33 30.44 18.15
N TYR A 449 15.94 29.45 17.35
CA TYR A 449 16.40 29.26 15.97
C TYR A 449 15.26 29.35 14.96
N TRP A 450 14.22 28.52 15.08
CA TRP A 450 13.04 28.58 14.21
C TRP A 450 11.81 27.94 14.86
N ILE A 451 10.63 28.28 14.34
CA ILE A 451 9.35 27.69 14.71
C ILE A 451 8.59 27.23 13.45
N SER A 452 7.97 26.06 13.55
CA SER A 452 6.99 25.56 12.60
C SER A 452 5.63 25.40 13.25
N VAL A 453 4.56 25.59 12.48
CA VAL A 453 3.18 25.40 12.92
C VAL A 453 2.43 24.60 11.88
N TYR A 454 1.86 23.47 12.31
CA TYR A 454 1.05 22.57 11.50
C TYR A 454 -0.44 22.72 11.84
N SER A 455 -1.26 22.91 10.81
CA SER A 455 -2.71 22.97 10.89
C SER A 455 -3.34 21.72 10.29
N PHE A 456 -4.42 21.24 10.89
CA PHE A 456 -5.18 20.09 10.40
C PHE A 456 -6.60 20.50 10.02
N SER A 457 -7.00 20.30 8.76
CA SER A 457 -8.37 20.53 8.32
C SER A 457 -8.75 19.60 7.17
N ASN A 458 -10.03 19.19 7.11
CA ASN A 458 -10.57 18.34 6.02
C ASN A 458 -9.76 17.07 5.73
N SER A 459 -9.28 16.38 6.77
CA SER A 459 -8.41 15.19 6.66
C SER A 459 -7.01 15.47 6.10
N THR A 460 -6.64 16.74 5.98
CA THR A 460 -5.35 17.20 5.46
C THR A 460 -4.55 17.95 6.51
N VAL A 461 -3.24 17.71 6.54
CA VAL A 461 -2.26 18.52 7.28
C VAL A 461 -1.57 19.48 6.33
N THR A 462 -1.27 20.68 6.81
CA THR A 462 -0.44 21.68 6.14
C THR A 462 0.46 22.36 7.14
N GLU A 463 1.58 22.93 6.69
CA GLU A 463 2.52 23.68 7.52
C GLU A 463 2.48 25.19 7.17
N PRO A 464 1.45 25.94 7.62
CA PRO A 464 1.31 27.35 7.27
C PRO A 464 2.49 28.22 7.74
N MET A 465 3.16 27.85 8.84
CA MET A 465 4.42 28.45 9.25
C MET A 465 5.52 27.40 9.11
N GLU A 466 6.32 27.50 8.06
CA GLU A 466 7.44 26.59 7.79
C GLU A 466 8.75 27.25 8.20
N TYR A 467 9.50 26.63 9.12
CA TYR A 467 10.86 27.03 9.53
C TYR A 467 11.05 28.54 9.79
N CYS A 468 10.05 29.18 10.41
CA CYS A 468 10.03 30.61 10.67
C CYS A 468 11.12 31.01 11.69
N GLY A 469 12.19 31.64 11.20
CA GLY A 469 13.40 31.87 11.99
C GLY A 469 13.30 32.94 13.09
N TYR A 470 13.97 32.69 14.21
CA TYR A 470 14.31 33.68 15.23
C TYR A 470 15.71 34.30 14.95
N GLY A 471 15.93 35.54 15.41
CA GLY A 471 17.28 36.06 15.61
C GLY A 471 17.83 37.00 14.52
N LEU A 472 19.17 37.00 14.39
CA LEU A 472 19.97 38.09 13.81
C LEU A 472 19.57 38.44 12.36
N GLY A 473 18.70 39.44 12.23
CA GLY A 473 18.27 39.95 10.93
C GLY A 473 16.80 40.36 10.86
N GLY A 474 15.98 40.11 11.87
CA GLY A 474 14.61 40.58 11.73
C GLY A 474 13.58 40.18 12.77
N CYS A 475 13.63 39.03 13.43
CA CYS A 475 12.50 38.53 14.23
C CYS A 475 12.90 38.21 15.67
N VAL A 476 12.18 38.78 16.64
CA VAL A 476 12.43 38.59 18.08
C VAL A 476 11.55 37.50 18.66
N ASN A 477 10.26 37.51 18.35
CA ASN A 477 9.29 36.53 18.80
C ASN A 477 8.07 36.50 17.89
N TYR A 478 7.37 35.37 17.91
CA TYR A 478 6.07 35.18 17.29
C TYR A 478 4.99 35.16 18.38
N GLU A 479 3.83 35.70 18.07
CA GLU A 479 2.69 35.76 18.98
C GLU A 479 1.39 35.51 18.21
N TYR A 480 0.37 35.03 18.89
CA TYR A 480 -0.95 34.79 18.32
C TYR A 480 -2.06 35.25 19.27
N VAL A 481 -3.25 35.45 18.74
CA VAL A 481 -4.46 35.68 19.54
C VAL A 481 -5.29 34.40 19.49
N PRO A 482 -5.57 33.75 20.63
CA PRO A 482 -6.36 32.53 20.63
C PRO A 482 -7.73 32.71 19.97
N TYR A 483 -8.10 31.77 19.10
CA TYR A 483 -9.39 31.70 18.41
C TYR A 483 -9.73 32.89 17.51
N LYS A 484 -8.72 33.51 16.89
CA LYS A 484 -8.90 34.76 16.12
C LYS A 484 -8.24 34.78 14.76
N ASN A 485 -7.52 33.73 14.39
CA ASN A 485 -6.73 33.66 13.18
C ASN A 485 -5.86 34.92 12.99
N SER A 486 -5.16 35.30 14.06
CA SER A 486 -4.36 36.52 14.10
C SER A 486 -3.03 36.21 14.75
N LEU A 487 -1.98 36.33 13.95
CA LEU A 487 -0.59 36.17 14.36
C LEU A 487 0.14 37.48 14.17
N ARG A 488 1.26 37.62 14.87
CA ARG A 488 2.25 38.64 14.57
C ARG A 488 3.63 38.18 14.93
N TYR A 489 4.63 38.84 14.36
CA TYR A 489 5.97 38.80 14.92
C TYR A 489 6.44 40.22 15.22
N PHE A 490 7.23 40.36 16.28
CA PHE A 490 7.98 41.58 16.52
C PHE A 490 9.31 41.47 15.81
N GLY A 491 9.61 42.47 14.97
CA GLY A 491 10.83 42.49 14.22
C GLY A 491 11.65 43.76 14.33
N HIS A 492 12.93 43.64 14.02
CA HIS A 492 13.85 44.77 13.94
C HIS A 492 15.00 44.54 12.97
N ASP A 493 15.43 45.60 12.31
CA ASP A 493 16.65 45.64 11.53
C ASP A 493 17.59 46.77 12.03
N MET A 494 18.50 47.26 11.18
CA MET A 494 19.42 48.34 11.54
C MET A 494 18.77 49.74 11.55
N GLU A 495 17.61 49.91 10.92
CA GLU A 495 16.97 51.22 10.67
C GLU A 495 15.57 51.33 11.30
N THR A 496 14.87 50.20 11.43
CA THR A 496 13.47 50.11 11.83
C THR A 496 13.20 48.97 12.82
N TYR A 497 12.10 49.09 13.56
CA TYR A 497 11.52 48.02 14.38
C TYR A 497 10.00 48.11 14.33
N GLY A 498 9.31 46.98 14.49
CA GLY A 498 7.91 46.95 14.16
C GLY A 498 7.21 45.62 14.42
N TYR A 499 5.89 45.64 14.25
CA TYR A 499 5.09 44.42 14.23
C TYR A 499 4.61 44.14 12.81
N THR A 500 4.74 42.91 12.38
CA THR A 500 4.10 42.41 11.16
C THR A 500 2.93 41.52 11.57
N LEU A 501 1.74 41.90 11.16
CA LEU A 501 0.49 41.20 11.43
C LEU A 501 0.21 40.22 10.30
N MET A 502 -0.18 39.00 10.67
CA MET A 502 -0.37 37.87 9.77
C MET A 502 -1.63 37.09 10.14
N LYS A 503 -2.10 36.26 9.21
CA LYS A 503 -3.19 35.30 9.42
C LYS A 503 -2.92 34.03 8.60
N ILE A 504 -3.58 32.94 8.93
CA ILE A 504 -3.62 31.76 8.08
C ILE A 504 -4.80 31.90 7.10
N GLU A 505 -4.53 31.85 5.81
CA GLU A 505 -5.54 31.89 4.75
C GLU A 505 -5.22 30.86 3.69
N ASN A 506 -6.19 30.00 3.35
CA ASN A 506 -6.00 28.85 2.46
C ASN A 506 -4.77 28.02 2.84
N ASN A 507 -4.64 27.72 4.14
CA ASN A 507 -3.53 26.95 4.71
C ASN A 507 -2.13 27.56 4.53
N LYS A 508 -2.04 28.87 4.28
CA LYS A 508 -0.77 29.60 4.17
C LYS A 508 -0.74 30.79 5.11
N LEU A 509 0.44 31.12 5.65
CA LEU A 509 0.64 32.35 6.39
C LEU A 509 0.68 33.55 5.43
N VAL A 510 -0.26 34.47 5.61
CA VAL A 510 -0.39 35.68 4.79
C VAL A 510 -0.13 36.91 5.66
N THR A 511 0.77 37.77 5.19
CA THR A 511 0.99 39.09 5.81
C THR A 511 -0.16 40.03 5.44
N ILE A 512 -0.76 40.68 6.44
CA ILE A 512 -1.90 41.61 6.22
C ILE A 512 -1.47 43.07 6.35
N TYR A 513 -0.82 43.43 7.45
CA TYR A 513 -0.41 44.79 7.75
C TYR A 513 0.94 44.77 8.49
N SER A 514 1.68 45.87 8.44
CA SER A 514 2.81 46.09 9.36
C SER A 514 2.78 47.50 9.95
N GLU A 515 3.39 47.65 11.11
CA GLU A 515 3.81 48.94 11.64
C GLU A 515 5.32 48.98 11.81
N ASP A 516 5.98 49.94 11.17
CA ASP A 516 7.44 50.10 11.19
C ASP A 516 7.83 51.46 11.76
N CYS A 517 8.66 51.45 12.78
CA CYS A 517 9.17 52.63 13.47
C CYS A 517 10.66 52.83 13.17
N TYR A 518 11.05 53.98 12.63
CA TYR A 518 12.45 54.32 12.45
C TYR A 518 13.11 54.72 13.78
N TYR A 519 14.29 54.15 14.07
CA TYR A 519 15.05 54.46 15.29
C TYR A 519 15.42 55.95 15.40
N GLU A 520 15.66 56.62 14.27
CA GLU A 520 16.13 58.02 14.25
C GLU A 520 15.00 59.07 14.27
N GLU A 521 13.78 58.71 13.82
CA GLU A 521 12.73 59.69 13.51
C GLU A 521 11.44 59.54 14.34
N GLU A 522 11.33 58.54 15.22
CA GLU A 522 10.13 58.21 16.04
C GLU A 522 8.81 58.19 15.22
N THR A 523 8.92 58.01 13.90
CA THR A 523 7.78 58.04 12.98
C THR A 523 7.33 56.62 12.73
N VAL A 524 6.05 56.35 13.02
CA VAL A 524 5.39 55.07 12.74
C VAL A 524 4.83 55.10 11.32
N ASN A 525 5.25 54.16 10.49
CA ASN A 525 4.68 53.92 9.18
C ASN A 525 3.80 52.68 9.24
N TYR A 526 2.66 52.72 8.56
CA TYR A 526 1.76 51.59 8.46
C TYR A 526 1.72 51.13 7.01
N ASN A 527 1.91 49.83 6.78
CA ASN A 527 1.87 49.24 5.46
C ASN A 527 0.67 48.30 5.32
N ASN A 528 0.08 48.28 4.13
CA ASN A 528 -1.04 47.40 3.79
C ASN A 528 -0.59 46.43 2.70
N TYR A 529 -0.67 45.15 3.01
CA TYR A 529 -0.32 44.05 2.10
C TYR A 529 -1.57 43.34 1.55
N THR A 530 -2.76 43.79 1.96
CA THR A 530 -4.04 43.32 1.43
C THR A 530 -4.49 44.13 0.21
N ASP A 531 -5.45 43.60 -0.54
CA ASP A 531 -6.11 44.31 -1.64
C ASP A 531 -7.07 45.44 -1.17
N GLU A 532 -7.27 45.59 0.14
CA GLU A 532 -8.17 46.62 0.69
C GLU A 532 -7.67 48.03 0.36
N GLN A 533 -8.56 48.86 -0.20
CA GLN A 533 -8.26 50.27 -0.48
C GLN A 533 -8.53 51.12 0.77
N LEU A 534 -7.54 51.20 1.67
CA LEU A 534 -7.62 51.93 2.94
C LEU A 534 -6.96 53.31 2.82
N SER A 535 -7.59 54.33 3.40
CA SER A 535 -6.89 55.59 3.68
C SER A 535 -5.84 55.40 4.78
N PRO A 536 -4.83 56.28 4.89
CA PRO A 536 -3.82 56.18 5.95
C PRO A 536 -4.39 56.12 7.37
N GLU A 537 -5.49 56.84 7.62
CA GLU A 537 -6.16 56.84 8.93
C GLU A 537 -6.92 55.53 9.18
N GLU A 538 -7.57 54.96 8.16
CA GLU A 538 -8.26 53.66 8.27
C GLU A 538 -7.26 52.52 8.51
N LEU A 539 -6.14 52.51 7.77
CA LEU A 539 -5.07 51.54 7.95
C LEU A 539 -4.49 51.60 9.37
N LYS A 540 -4.16 52.81 9.83
CA LYS A 540 -3.69 53.03 11.20
C LYS A 540 -4.67 52.48 12.24
N ASN A 541 -5.95 52.84 12.12
CA ASN A 541 -6.97 52.36 13.06
C ASN A 541 -7.09 50.83 13.05
N ARG A 542 -6.93 50.20 11.89
CA ARG A 542 -6.95 48.73 11.74
C ARG A 542 -5.79 48.08 12.47
N VAL A 543 -4.57 48.58 12.29
CA VAL A 543 -3.36 48.07 12.97
C VAL A 543 -3.46 48.29 14.48
N GLU A 544 -3.89 49.47 14.92
CA GLU A 544 -4.10 49.76 16.35
C GLU A 544 -5.18 48.86 16.98
N GLU A 545 -6.25 48.55 16.25
CA GLU A 545 -7.27 47.60 16.68
C GLU A 545 -6.68 46.19 16.89
N TYR A 546 -5.93 45.67 15.92
CA TYR A 546 -5.25 44.37 16.05
C TYR A 546 -4.26 44.37 17.23
N ASN A 547 -3.42 45.38 17.35
CA ASN A 547 -2.45 45.48 18.43
C ASN A 547 -3.08 45.63 19.83
N SER A 548 -4.38 45.94 19.90
CA SER A 548 -5.13 45.98 21.16
C SER A 548 -5.61 44.60 21.64
N CYS A 549 -5.49 43.56 20.81
CA CYS A 549 -5.81 42.19 21.18
C CYS A 549 -4.88 41.65 22.28
N ALA A 550 -5.36 40.64 23.00
CA ALA A 550 -4.56 39.91 23.98
C ALA A 550 -3.75 38.82 23.25
N PHE A 551 -2.50 39.13 22.92
CA PHE A 551 -1.58 38.19 22.32
C PHE A 551 -0.93 37.27 23.36
N GLU A 552 -0.69 36.03 22.96
CA GLU A 552 0.10 35.03 23.65
C GLU A 552 1.33 34.70 22.80
N GLU A 553 2.46 34.45 23.45
CA GLU A 553 3.71 34.11 22.77
C GLU A 553 3.63 32.68 22.21
N LEU A 554 4.13 32.49 20.99
CA LEU A 554 4.30 31.17 20.38
C LEU A 554 5.67 30.62 20.77
N TYR A 555 5.67 29.59 21.62
CA TYR A 555 6.87 28.86 22.04
C TYR A 555 6.52 27.41 22.42
N GLY A 556 7.50 26.52 22.30
CA GLY A 556 7.34 25.13 22.70
C GLY A 556 7.49 24.95 24.21
N GLU A 557 6.53 24.26 24.84
CA GLU A 557 6.54 23.99 26.28
C GLU A 557 6.89 22.54 26.62
N TYR A 558 6.47 21.62 25.75
CA TYR A 558 6.47 20.18 26.02
C TYR A 558 7.61 19.49 25.30
N THR A 559 8.15 18.46 25.96
CA THR A 559 9.00 17.45 25.31
C THR A 559 8.18 16.54 24.40
N GLU A 560 8.85 15.73 23.59
CA GLU A 560 8.22 14.68 22.78
C GLU A 560 7.28 13.78 23.61
N GLU A 561 7.76 13.23 24.73
CA GLU A 561 6.95 12.34 25.58
C GLU A 561 5.70 13.06 26.13
N GLU A 562 5.84 14.32 26.52
CA GLU A 562 4.75 15.12 27.09
C GLU A 562 3.71 15.52 26.03
N ILE A 563 4.14 15.92 24.82
CA ILE A 563 3.20 16.28 23.74
C ILE A 563 2.44 15.04 23.25
N ILE A 564 3.11 13.90 23.15
CA ILE A 564 2.45 12.63 22.78
C ILE A 564 1.41 12.22 23.82
N GLU A 565 1.65 12.48 25.12
CA GLU A 565 0.64 12.26 26.18
C GLU A 565 -0.57 13.19 26.02
N GLN A 566 -0.38 14.44 25.59
CA GLN A 566 -1.50 15.36 25.33
C GLN A 566 -2.35 14.97 24.12
N LEU A 567 -1.77 14.24 23.17
CA LEU A 567 -2.45 13.75 21.96
C LEU A 567 -3.17 12.40 22.19
N GLN A 568 -3.23 11.87 23.42
CA GLN A 568 -4.00 10.65 23.76
C GLN A 568 -5.47 10.95 24.09
#